data_AF-A0A428JYT0-F1
#
_entry.id   AF-A0A428JYT0-F1
#
_cell.length_a   1.000
_cell.length_b   1.000
_cell.length_c   1.000
_cell.angle_alpha   90.00
_cell.angle_beta   90.00
_cell.angle_gamma   90.00
#
_symmetry.space_group_name_H-M   'P 1'
#
loop_
_entity.id
_entity.type
_entity.pdbx_description
1 polymer ?
#
loop_
_entity_poly.entity_id
_entity_poly.type
_entity_poly.pdbx_seq_one_letter_code
_entity_poly.pdbx_strand_id
1 'polypeptide(L)'
;MFLQPFFTYNWSSGGGVGFNMEWTQNWEADTSTVWLNPTFSGLSSFGKQKISFAVGPRFNLNAPDGQDADLGFRAVLILLFPK
;
A
#
# COMPACT_ATOMS: atom_id res chain seq x y z
N MET A 1 10.81 -8.74 13.78
CA MET A 1 9.80 -7.71 14.16
C MET A 1 9.21 -7.11 12.90
N PHE A 2 7.92 -6.76 12.91
CA PHE A 2 7.26 -6.06 11.81
C PHE A 2 6.47 -4.87 12.34
N LEU A 3 6.68 -3.68 11.77
CA LEU A 3 5.95 -2.46 12.10
C LEU A 3 5.46 -1.80 10.81
N GLN A 4 4.18 -1.41 10.79
CA GLN A 4 3.57 -0.78 9.62
C GLN A 4 2.72 0.44 10.00
N PRO A 5 3.30 1.63 10.18
CA PRO A 5 2.50 2.83 10.32
C PRO A 5 1.84 3.16 8.98
N PHE A 6 0.66 3.76 9.06
CA PHE A 6 -0.12 4.16 7.90
C PHE A 6 -0.80 5.50 8.13
N PHE A 7 -1.08 6.17 7.03
CA PHE A 7 -1.89 7.37 6.99
C PHE A 7 -2.85 7.28 5.81
N THR A 8 -4.07 7.75 6.00
CA THR A 8 -5.09 7.81 4.96
C THR A 8 -5.88 9.11 5.10
N TYR A 9 -6.10 9.78 3.99
CA TYR A 9 -6.97 10.94 3.87
C TYR A 9 -7.98 10.71 2.75
N ASN A 10 -9.26 10.84 3.06
CA ASN A 10 -10.35 10.63 2.10
C ASN A 10 -11.12 11.92 1.89
N TRP A 11 -11.46 12.22 0.64
CA TRP A 11 -12.33 13.32 0.28
C TRP A 11 -13.80 12.87 0.25
N SER A 12 -14.72 13.82 0.36
CA SER A 12 -16.16 13.58 0.24
C SER A 12 -16.59 13.05 -1.14
N SER A 13 -15.74 13.19 -2.16
CA SER A 13 -15.94 12.61 -3.50
C SER A 13 -15.81 11.08 -3.54
N GLY A 14 -15.32 10.45 -2.46
CA GLY A 14 -15.01 9.02 -2.41
C GLY A 14 -13.63 8.65 -2.95
N GLY A 15 -12.83 9.63 -3.37
CA GLY A 15 -11.39 9.46 -3.60
C GLY A 15 -10.60 9.54 -2.29
N GLY A 16 -9.37 9.03 -2.32
CA GLY A 16 -8.46 9.13 -1.19
C GLY A 16 -6.99 9.02 -1.59
N VAL A 17 -6.13 9.46 -0.69
CA VAL A 17 -4.69 9.20 -0.73
C VAL A 17 -4.27 8.63 0.61
N GLY A 18 -3.18 7.88 0.59
CA GLY A 18 -2.57 7.39 1.79
C GLY A 18 -1.16 6.93 1.53
N PHE A 19 -0.53 6.46 2.57
CA PHE A 19 0.68 5.68 2.46
C PHE A 19 0.77 4.72 3.63
N ASN A 20 1.54 3.65 3.47
CA ASN A 20 2.03 2.88 4.59
C ASN A 20 3.54 2.68 4.45
N MET A 21 4.24 2.69 5.57
CA MET A 21 5.64 2.27 5.65
C MET A 21 5.67 0.86 6.23
N GLU A 22 6.49 -0.04 5.72
CA GLU A 22 6.64 -1.41 6.23
C GLU A 22 8.08 -1.59 6.66
N TRP A 23 8.32 -1.75 7.96
CA TRP A 23 9.65 -2.06 8.49
C TRP A 23 9.67 -3.48 9.04
N THR A 24 10.50 -4.32 8.43
CA THR A 24 10.82 -5.67 8.90
C THR A 24 12.24 -5.68 9.45
N GLN A 25 12.41 -6.06 10.71
CA GLN A 25 13.73 -6.25 11.34
C GLN A 25 13.95 -7.73 11.65
N ASN A 26 15.06 -8.28 11.16
CA ASN A 26 15.60 -9.56 11.60
C ASN A 26 16.74 -9.30 12.60
N TRP A 27 16.56 -9.69 13.85
CA TRP A 27 17.53 -9.47 14.92
C TRP A 27 18.64 -10.53 14.94
N GLU A 28 18.38 -11.73 14.41
CA GLU A 28 19.38 -12.81 14.34
C GLU A 28 20.41 -12.54 13.26
N ALA A 29 19.96 -11.98 12.12
CA ALA A 29 20.83 -11.64 10.99
C ALA A 29 21.33 -10.18 11.00
N ASP A 30 20.89 -9.37 11.97
CA ASP A 30 21.14 -7.92 12.04
C ASP A 30 20.81 -7.17 10.72
N THR A 31 19.69 -7.53 10.10
CA THR A 31 19.26 -6.95 8.83
C THR A 31 17.87 -6.35 8.91
N SER A 32 17.61 -5.31 8.11
CA SER A 32 16.28 -4.71 8.01
C SER A 32 15.83 -4.51 6.56
N THR A 33 14.51 -4.51 6.38
CA THR A 33 13.86 -4.14 5.12
C THR A 33 12.83 -3.06 5.40
N VAL A 34 12.86 -1.96 4.64
CA VAL A 34 11.95 -0.83 4.77
C VAL A 34 11.31 -0.51 3.44
N TRP A 35 9.98 -0.54 3.38
CA TRP A 35 9.22 -0.13 2.20
C TRP A 35 8.37 1.09 2.48
N LEU A 36 8.25 1.99 1.51
CA LEU A 36 7.26 3.07 1.49
C LEU A 36 6.28 2.81 0.34
N ASN A 37 4.98 2.81 0.67
CA ASN A 37 3.92 2.47 -0.27
C ASN A 37 2.87 3.60 -0.33
N PRO A 38 3.10 4.67 -1.10
CA PRO A 38 2.07 5.66 -1.38
C PRO A 38 0.92 5.02 -2.14
N THR A 39 -0.31 5.45 -1.86
CA THR A 39 -1.52 4.84 -2.41
C THR A 39 -2.52 5.93 -2.79
N PHE A 40 -3.07 5.81 -3.99
CA PHE A 40 -4.28 6.52 -4.41
C PHE A 40 -5.44 5.55 -4.36
N SER A 41 -6.58 5.97 -3.81
CA SER A 41 -7.77 5.14 -3.66
C SER A 41 -9.02 5.83 -4.19
N GLY A 42 -10.04 5.04 -4.47
CA GLY A 42 -11.32 5.57 -4.91
C GLY A 42 -12.47 4.58 -4.81
N LEU A 43 -13.66 5.15 -4.77
CA LEU A 43 -14.93 4.45 -4.98
C LEU A 43 -15.42 4.74 -6.39
N SER A 44 -15.90 3.71 -7.08
CA SER A 44 -16.47 3.84 -8.42
C SER A 44 -17.60 2.83 -8.62
N SER A 45 -18.12 2.75 -9.84
CA SER A 45 -19.16 1.79 -10.22
C SER A 45 -18.89 1.27 -11.63
N PHE A 46 -18.94 -0.05 -11.80
CA PHE A 46 -19.01 -0.67 -13.12
C PHE A 46 -20.46 -1.11 -13.36
N GLY A 47 -21.22 -0.29 -14.09
CA GLY A 47 -22.67 -0.42 -14.18
C GLY A 47 -23.32 -0.30 -12.79
N LYS A 48 -24.05 -1.33 -12.35
CA LYS A 48 -24.68 -1.38 -11.03
C LYS A 48 -23.73 -1.85 -9.91
N GLN A 49 -22.61 -2.48 -10.26
CA GLN A 49 -21.66 -3.03 -9.29
C GLN A 49 -20.82 -1.90 -8.70
N LYS A 50 -20.94 -1.67 -7.39
CA LYS A 50 -20.08 -0.74 -6.66
C LYS A 50 -18.70 -1.36 -6.46
N ILE A 51 -17.65 -0.56 -6.65
CA ILE A 51 -16.27 -0.99 -6.49
C ILE A 51 -15.48 -0.01 -5.63
N SER A 52 -14.55 -0.53 -4.85
CA SER A 52 -13.45 0.24 -4.25
C SER A 52 -12.15 -0.21 -4.91
N PHE A 53 -11.27 0.72 -5.22
CA PHE A 53 -9.97 0.43 -5.80
C PHE A 53 -8.87 1.22 -5.11
N ALA A 54 -7.65 0.71 -5.19
CA ALA A 54 -6.45 1.41 -4.78
C ALA A 54 -5.28 1.04 -5.69
N VAL A 55 -4.39 1.99 -5.95
CA VAL A 55 -3.20 1.79 -6.78
C VAL A 55 -2.05 2.65 -6.26
N GLY A 56 -0.82 2.16 -6.40
CA GLY A 56 0.35 2.96 -6.06
C GLY A 56 1.67 2.25 -6.30
N PRO A 57 2.77 3.01 -6.33
CA PRO A 57 4.12 2.44 -6.35
C PRO A 57 4.51 1.89 -4.98
N ARG A 58 5.56 1.08 -4.96
CA ARG A 58 6.26 0.62 -3.75
C ARG A 58 7.73 0.95 -3.91
N PHE A 59 8.30 1.64 -2.93
CA PHE A 59 9.71 2.01 -2.90
C PHE A 59 10.43 1.19 -1.83
N ASN A 60 11.48 0.47 -2.22
CA ASN A 60 12.35 -0.24 -1.28
C ASN A 60 13.40 0.75 -0.77
N LEU A 61 13.19 1.30 0.42
CA LEU A 61 14.06 2.32 0.99
C LEU A 61 15.31 1.73 1.65
N ASN A 62 15.22 0.49 2.12
CA ASN A 62 16.33 -0.25 2.69
C ASN A 62 16.09 -1.75 2.53
N ALA A 63 17.12 -2.50 2.18
CA ALA A 63 17.09 -3.95 2.16
C ALA A 63 18.47 -4.52 2.46
N PRO A 64 18.57 -5.80 2.89
CA PRO A 64 19.84 -6.51 2.94
C PRO A 64 20.53 -6.54 1.57
N ASP A 65 21.85 -6.67 1.56
CA ASP A 65 22.64 -6.76 0.33
C ASP A 65 22.10 -7.82 -0.64
N GLY A 66 21.84 -7.42 -1.89
CA GLY A 66 21.31 -8.29 -2.94
C GLY A 66 19.80 -8.58 -2.84
N GLN A 67 19.07 -7.92 -1.94
CA GLN A 67 17.60 -8.00 -1.80
C GLN A 67 16.90 -6.65 -1.97
N ASP A 68 17.63 -5.65 -2.46
CA ASP A 68 17.08 -4.38 -2.90
C ASP A 68 16.26 -4.57 -4.18
N ALA A 69 15.25 -3.72 -4.34
CA ALA A 69 14.35 -3.73 -5.49
C ALA A 69 14.16 -2.29 -5.94
N ASP A 70 14.39 -2.03 -7.23
CA ASP A 70 14.38 -0.66 -7.76
C ASP A 70 13.00 0.00 -7.65
N LEU A 71 11.94 -0.74 -7.98
CA LEU A 71 10.57 -0.24 -7.97
C LEU A 71 9.56 -1.38 -7.92
N GLY A 72 8.48 -1.20 -7.16
CA GLY A 72 7.31 -2.08 -7.17
C GLY A 72 6.03 -1.33 -7.51
N PHE A 73 4.99 -2.08 -7.85
CA PHE A 73 3.64 -1.55 -8.05
C PHE A 73 2.60 -2.43 -7.35
N ARG A 74 1.54 -1.81 -6.84
CA ARG A 74 0.42 -2.50 -6.19
C ARG A 74 -0.90 -1.96 -6.70
N ALA A 75 -1.83 -2.87 -6.98
CA ALA A 75 -3.22 -2.56 -7.28
C ALA A 75 -4.14 -3.45 -6.44
N VAL A 76 -5.28 -2.88 -6.02
CA VAL A 76 -6.32 -3.55 -5.24
C VAL A 76 -7.67 -3.21 -5.86
N LEU A 77 -8.53 -4.21 -6.03
CA LEU A 77 -9.90 -4.05 -6.49
C LEU A 77 -10.82 -4.84 -5.55
N ILE A 78 -11.85 -4.18 -5.03
CA ILE A 78 -12.82 -4.74 -4.07
C ILE A 78 -14.22 -4.52 -4.64
N LEU A 79 -14.97 -5.61 -4.81
CA LEU A 79 -16.38 -5.54 -5.18
C LEU A 79 -17.23 -5.33 -3.93
N LEU A 80 -18.13 -4.36 -3.97
CA LEU A 80 -19.01 -4.01 -2.85
C LEU A 80 -20.43 -4.52 -3.11
N PHE A 81 -20.94 -5.34 -2.20
CA PHE A 81 -22.30 -5.90 -2.25
C PHE A 81 -23.15 -5.34 -1.09
N PRO A 82 -23.64 -4.09 -1.20
CA PRO A 82 -24.50 -3.52 -0.17
C PRO A 82 -25.82 -4.31 -0.08
N LYS A 83 -26.34 -4.47 1.13
CA LYS A 83 -27.66 -5.06 1.40
C LYS A 83 -28.77 -4.08 1.08
#